data_AF-A0A645HEN0-F1
#
_entry.id   AF-A0A645HEN0-F1
#
_cell.length_a   1.000
_cell.length_b   1.000
_cell.length_c   1.000
_cell.angle_alpha   90.00
_cell.angle_beta   90.00
_cell.angle_gamma   90.00
#
_symmetry.space_group_name_H-M   'P 1'
#
loop_
_entity.id
_entity.type
_entity.pdbx_description
1 polymer ?
#
loop_
_entity_poly.entity_id
_entity_poly.type
_entity_poly.pdbx_seq_one_letter_code
_entity_poly.pdbx_strand_id
1 'polypeptide(L)' 'MVKIAEKLAKPFPFVRVDLYNIDGKVYLSEMTFTPAKGTLIFDDPKADNEIGKWLKIDIDKK' A
#
# COMPACT_ATOMS: atom_id res chain seq x y z
N MET A 1 6.44 11.11 -7.17
CA MET A 1 5.25 10.50 -6.56
C MET A 1 5.60 9.43 -5.53
N VAL A 2 6.58 8.54 -5.78
CA VAL A 2 7.05 7.53 -4.80
C VAL A 2 7.34 8.12 -3.41
N LYS A 3 8.17 9.18 -3.30
CA LYS A 3 8.45 9.85 -2.02
C LYS A 3 7.21 10.37 -1.28
N ILE A 4 6.17 10.77 -2.02
CA ILE A 4 4.91 11.22 -1.43
C ILE A 4 4.16 10.03 -0.87
N ALA A 5 4.04 8.95 -1.65
CA ALA A 5 3.42 7.69 -1.20
C ALA A 5 4.15 7.12 0.03
N GLU A 6 5.48 7.05 0.02
CA GLU A 6 6.29 6.61 1.16
C GLU A 6 6.03 7.45 2.42
N LYS A 7 5.99 8.78 2.29
CA LYS A 7 5.73 9.69 3.41
C LYS A 7 4.34 9.50 3.99
N LEU A 8 3.33 9.32 3.14
CA LEU A 8 1.93 9.12 3.56
C LEU A 8 1.70 7.72 4.14
N ALA A 9 2.39 6.70 3.62
CA ALA A 9 2.26 5.32 4.08
C ALA A 9 3.01 5.02 5.38
N LYS A 10 4.02 5.84 5.75
CA LYS A 10 4.89 5.63 6.91
C LYS A 10 4.19 5.22 8.24
N PRO A 11 3.00 5.75 8.60
CA PRO A 11 2.33 5.37 9.85
C PRO A 11 1.66 3.99 9.82
N PHE A 12 1.51 3.37 8.65
CA PHE A 12 0.71 2.17 8.45
C PHE A 12 1.59 1.00 8.01
N PRO A 13 1.31 -0.24 8.46
CA PRO A 13 2.04 -1.41 8.00
C PRO A 13 1.81 -1.66 6.50
N PHE A 14 0.64 -1.26 5.99
CA PHE A 14 0.28 -1.30 4.59
C PHE A 14 -0.83 -0.28 4.31
N VAL A 15 -0.69 0.44 3.19
CA VAL A 15 -1.76 1.26 2.60
C VAL A 15 -1.44 1.48 1.13
N ARG A 16 -2.44 1.36 0.25
CA ARG A 16 -2.32 1.79 -1.15
C ARG A 16 -2.59 3.29 -1.21
N VAL A 17 -1.72 4.04 -1.88
CA VAL A 17 -1.85 5.49 -2.03
C VAL A 17 -2.05 5.82 -3.50
N ASP A 18 -3.23 6.32 -3.83
CA ASP A 18 -3.59 6.67 -5.20
C ASP A 18 -3.35 8.17 -5.41
N LEU A 19 -2.51 8.50 -6.39
CA LEU A 19 -2.08 9.86 -6.67
C LEU A 19 -2.39 10.22 -8.13
N TYR A 20 -2.95 11.40 -8.37
CA TYR A 20 -3.06 11.99 -9.70
C TYR A 20 -1.97 13.03 -9.93
N ASN A 21 -1.57 13.21 -11.19
CA ASN A 21 -0.74 14.32 -11.63
C ASN A 21 -1.51 15.09 -12.70
N ILE A 22 -1.87 16.33 -12.40
CA ILE A 22 -2.58 17.23 -13.31
C ILE A 22 -1.66 18.43 -13.52
N ASP A 23 -1.17 18.60 -14.74
CA ASP A 23 -0.28 19.69 -15.16
C ASP A 23 0.93 19.88 -14.22
N GLY A 24 1.55 18.77 -13.79
CA GLY A 24 2.72 18.78 -12.90
C GLY A 24 2.39 18.92 -11.42
N LYS A 25 1.12 19.14 -11.06
CA LYS A 25 0.67 19.18 -9.66
C LYS A 25 0.12 17.83 -9.25
N VAL A 26 0.68 17.29 -8.16
CA VAL A 26 0.29 15.99 -7.61
C VAL A 26 -0.84 16.16 -6.59
N TYR A 27 -1.89 15.36 -6.72
CA TYR A 27 -3.06 15.34 -5.84
C TYR A 27 -3.23 13.93 -5.24
N LEU A 28 -3.57 13.88 -3.96
CA LEU A 28 -4.02 12.64 -3.33
C LEU A 28 -5.47 12.37 -3.76
N SER A 29 -5.71 11.19 -4.32
CA SER A 29 -7.05 10.73 -4.69
C SER A 29 -7.67 9.90 -3.58
N GLU A 30 -6.99 8.82 -3.17
CA GLU A 30 -7.50 7.85 -2.22
C GLU A 30 -6.36 7.24 -1.39
N MET A 31 -6.69 6.85 -0.15
CA MET A 31 -5.88 5.93 0.65
C MET A 31 -6.71 4.68 0.96
N THR A 32 -6.28 3.53 0.44
CA THR A 32 -7.01 2.26 0.56
C THR A 32 -6.27 1.32 1.49
N PHE A 33 -6.88 1.02 2.65
CA PHE A 33 -6.27 0.14 3.67
C PHE A 33 -6.52 -1.35 3.40
N THR A 34 -7.63 -1.68 2.72
CA THR A 34 -8.03 -3.05 2.40
C THR A 34 -8.46 -3.17 0.94
N PRO A 35 -7.51 -3.05 -0.01
CA PRO A 35 -7.81 -3.19 -1.44
C PRO A 35 -8.45 -4.56 -1.72
N ALA A 36 -9.41 -4.58 -2.65
CA ALA A 36 -10.20 -5.77 -2.99
C ALA A 36 -10.81 -6.48 -1.76
N LYS A 37 -11.21 -5.74 -0.72
CA LYS A 37 -11.74 -6.29 0.54
C LYS A 37 -10.77 -7.24 1.26
N GLY A 38 -9.47 -7.13 0.97
CA GLY A 38 -8.44 -8.01 1.54
C GLY A 38 -8.41 -9.42 0.93
N THR A 39 -9.09 -9.64 -0.20
CA THR A 39 -9.16 -10.95 -0.88
C THR A 39 -8.54 -10.90 -2.28
N LEU A 40 -7.61 -9.97 -2.52
CA LEU A 40 -6.87 -9.94 -3.78
C LEU A 40 -6.00 -11.19 -3.88
N ILE A 41 -6.15 -11.94 -4.97
CA ILE A 41 -5.27 -13.05 -5.31
C ILE A 41 -4.41 -12.57 -6.49
N PHE A 42 -3.09 -12.63 -6.32
CA PHE A 42 -2.16 -12.31 -7.42
C PHE A 42 -2.06 -13.48 -8.39
N ASP A 43 -1.96 -13.18 -9.69
CA ASP A 43 -1.78 -14.21 -10.72
C ASP A 43 -0.45 -14.96 -10.55
N ASP A 44 0.61 -14.29 -10.09
CA ASP A 44 1.89 -14.91 -9.72
C ASP A 44 2.01 -15.06 -8.20
N PRO A 45 2.05 -16.30 -7.66
CA PRO A 45 2.27 -16.55 -6.25
C PRO A 45 3.58 -15.96 -5.69
N LYS A 46 4.59 -15.71 -6.52
CA LYS A 46 5.84 -15.08 -6.07
C LYS A 46 5.63 -13.64 -5.63
N ALA A 47 4.78 -12.88 -6.35
CA ALA A 47 4.47 -11.50 -6.00
C ALA A 47 3.72 -11.42 -4.66
N ASP A 48 2.76 -12.33 -4.45
CA ASP A 48 2.03 -12.45 -3.20
C ASP A 48 2.98 -12.73 -2.01
N ASN A 49 3.90 -13.69 -2.19
CA ASN A 49 4.92 -14.00 -1.19
C ASN A 49 5.91 -12.85 -0.96
N GLU A 50 6.27 -12.08 -1.99
CA GLU A 50 7.20 -10.96 -1.87
C GLU A 50 6.60 -9.82 -1.05
N ILE A 51 5.37 -9.41 -1.36
CA ILE A 51 4.65 -8.38 -0.62
C ILE A 51 4.40 -8.83 0.83
N GLY A 52 4.05 -10.10 1.02
CA GLY A 52 3.90 -10.70 2.35
C GLY A 52 5.15 -10.56 3.23
N LYS A 53 6.36 -10.67 2.67
CA LYS A 53 7.63 -10.49 3.41
C LYS A 53 7.87 -9.06 3.89
N TRP A 54 7.23 -8.07 3.27
CA TRP A 54 7.35 -6.66 3.66
C TRP A 54 6.48 -6.33 4.88
N LEU A 55 5.40 -7.09 5.09
CA LEU A 55 4.47 -6.91 6.20
C LEU A 55 5.12 -7.35 7.52
N LYS A 56 5.54 -6.37 8.32
CA LYS A 56 5.97 -6.59 9.71
C LYS A 56 4.76 -6.49 10.62
N ILE A 57 4.15 -7.63 10.91
CA ILE A 57 3.08 -7.74 11.90
C ILE A 57 3.68 -8.14 13.25
N ASP A 58 3.42 -7.34 14.30
CA ASP A 58 3.72 -7.75 15.68
C ASP A 58 2.67 -8.80 16.07
N ILE A 59 3.06 -10.07 16.07
CA ILE A 59 2.16 -11.20 16.39
C ILE A 59 1.76 -11.21 17.89
N ASP A 60 2.47 -10.42 18.72
CA ASP A 60 2.35 -10.44 20.19
C ASP A 60 1.57 -9.26 20.80
N LYS A 61 1.00 -8.35 19.99
CA LYS A 61 0.12 -7.31 20.52
C LYS A 61 -1.29 -7.88 20.78
N LYS A 62 -1.43 -8.55 21.93
CA LYS A 62 -2.72 -8.76 22.60
C LYS A 62 -3.14 -7.52 23.37
#